data_AF-A0A068Y729-F1
#
_entry.id   AF-A0A068Y729-F1
#
_cell.length_a   1.000
_cell.length_b   1.000
_cell.length_c   1.000
_cell.angle_alpha   90.00
_cell.angle_beta   90.00
_cell.angle_gamma   90.00
#
_symmetry.space_group_name_H-M   'P 1'
#
loop_
_entity.id
_entity.type
_entity.pdbx_description
1 polymer ?
#
loop_
_entity_poly.entity_id
_entity_poly.type
_entity_poly.pdbx_seq_one_letter_code
_entity_poly.pdbx_strand_id
1 'polypeptide(L)'
;MTCSAIRRTFMKDLQHLCRTIDASTDGQASIVRIDEMTVKVLLRPKSGYNAHGEFLLTIKCCPTYPKACPDVSFDSPIFHPNIDPEWRSCYCLMDLVKAVLYVIDRPAFDSPNNRFGALKDPAQLSTNTARVLAGLPVKGRRFPPNRAWLQWARANGCLPTREEEMEEVEEELRKREDLVQNWGDGVNVPATNMGSEDKVNRDSNCVNKSCKILQWKCAIKYRYFTLL
;
A
#
# COMPACT_ATOMS: atom_id res chain seq x y z
N MET A 1 -8.92 30.81 -32.82
CA MET A 1 -9.85 30.63 -31.69
C MET A 1 -9.18 29.72 -30.67
N THR A 2 -8.72 30.27 -29.55
CA THR A 2 -8.16 29.46 -28.47
C THR A 2 -9.32 28.81 -27.72
N CYS A 3 -9.55 27.52 -27.94
CA CYS A 3 -10.43 26.73 -27.11
C CYS A 3 -9.90 26.82 -25.67
N SER A 4 -10.59 27.56 -24.80
CA SER A 4 -10.26 27.61 -23.37
C SER A 4 -10.59 26.24 -22.80
N ALA A 5 -9.64 25.30 -22.88
CA ALA A 5 -9.71 24.03 -22.17
C ALA A 5 -10.03 24.36 -20.71
N ILE A 6 -11.19 23.91 -20.24
CA ILE A 6 -11.64 24.15 -18.87
C ILE A 6 -10.52 23.70 -17.95
N ARG A 7 -9.81 24.64 -17.32
CA ARG A 7 -8.70 24.32 -16.41
C ARG A 7 -9.28 23.54 -15.24
N ARG A 8 -8.98 22.25 -15.19
CA ARG A 8 -9.32 21.35 -14.10
C ARG A 8 -8.50 21.74 -12.87
N THR A 9 -9.14 21.73 -11.71
CA THR A 9 -8.55 22.16 -10.43
C THR A 9 -8.99 21.21 -9.33
N PHE A 10 -8.24 21.19 -8.22
CA PHE A 10 -8.60 20.42 -7.02
C PHE A 10 -10.04 20.72 -6.58
N MET A 11 -10.42 22.00 -6.51
CA MET A 11 -11.77 22.40 -6.08
C MET A 11 -12.88 21.91 -7.00
N LYS A 12 -12.67 21.89 -8.33
CA LYS A 12 -13.67 21.36 -9.28
C LYS A 12 -13.86 19.86 -9.10
N ASP A 13 -12.75 19.13 -8.95
CA ASP A 13 -12.79 17.69 -8.72
C ASP A 13 -13.38 17.34 -7.36
N LEU A 14 -13.08 18.13 -6.32
CA LEU A 14 -13.65 17.98 -4.99
C LEU A 14 -15.16 18.20 -5.01
N GLN A 15 -15.63 19.26 -5.67
CA GLN A 15 -17.07 19.51 -5.83
C GLN A 15 -17.77 18.36 -6.58
N HIS A 16 -17.14 17.82 -7.61
CA HIS A 16 -17.66 16.65 -8.31
C HIS A 16 -17.71 15.43 -7.38
N LEU A 17 -16.60 15.13 -6.69
CA LEU A 17 -16.49 14.03 -5.73
C LEU A 17 -17.59 14.12 -4.66
N CYS A 18 -17.76 15.26 -4.00
CA CYS A 18 -18.79 15.45 -2.96
C CYS A 18 -20.21 15.16 -3.46
N ARG A 19 -20.51 15.47 -4.74
CA ARG A 19 -21.85 15.27 -5.32
C ARG A 19 -22.10 13.83 -5.74
N THR A 20 -21.07 13.10 -6.15
CA THR A 20 -21.26 11.85 -6.88
C THR A 20 -20.69 10.63 -6.17
N ILE A 21 -19.91 10.76 -5.09
CA ILE A 21 -19.17 9.65 -4.47
C ILE A 21 -20.06 8.48 -4.06
N ASP A 22 -21.19 8.75 -3.39
CA ASP A 22 -22.09 7.72 -2.91
C ASP A 22 -22.68 6.92 -4.09
N ALA A 23 -23.37 7.60 -5.01
CA ALA A 23 -23.98 6.98 -6.18
C ALA A 23 -22.96 6.33 -7.13
N SER A 24 -21.78 6.94 -7.31
CA SER A 24 -20.75 6.45 -8.23
C SER A 24 -19.98 5.25 -7.71
N THR A 25 -20.04 4.99 -6.40
CA THR A 25 -19.37 3.85 -5.76
C THR A 25 -20.35 2.84 -5.17
N ASP A 26 -21.65 3.03 -5.40
CA ASP A 26 -22.70 2.19 -4.80
C ASP A 26 -22.57 2.12 -3.27
N GLY A 27 -22.33 3.27 -2.63
CA GLY A 27 -22.14 3.38 -1.17
C GLY A 27 -20.83 2.81 -0.63
N GLN A 28 -19.91 2.37 -1.49
CA GLN A 28 -18.60 1.86 -1.07
C GLN A 28 -17.61 2.96 -0.67
N ALA A 29 -17.93 4.23 -0.87
CA ALA A 29 -17.08 5.33 -0.44
C ALA A 29 -17.89 6.52 0.07
N SER A 30 -17.36 7.19 1.10
CA SER A 30 -17.94 8.40 1.67
C SER A 30 -16.84 9.36 2.13
N ILE A 31 -17.05 10.67 1.96
CA ILE A 31 -16.10 11.67 2.44
C ILE A 31 -16.27 11.85 3.95
N VAL A 32 -15.16 11.76 4.70
CA VAL A 32 -15.14 11.96 6.16
C VAL A 32 -14.64 13.34 6.54
N ARG A 33 -13.63 13.84 5.82
CA ARG A 33 -13.01 15.14 6.10
C ARG A 33 -12.51 15.77 4.82
N ILE A 34 -12.61 17.10 4.75
CA ILE A 34 -12.00 17.93 3.73
C ILE A 34 -11.16 18.97 4.45
N ASP A 35 -9.90 19.06 4.08
CA ASP A 35 -8.97 20.13 4.42
C ASP A 35 -8.51 20.81 3.11
N GLU A 36 -7.72 21.89 3.17
CA GLU A 36 -7.42 22.76 2.01
C GLU A 36 -7.12 22.05 0.68
N MET A 37 -6.16 21.13 0.68
CA MET A 37 -5.77 20.32 -0.49
C MET A 37 -5.74 18.84 -0.12
N THR A 38 -6.58 18.41 0.81
CA THR A 38 -6.62 17.03 1.31
C THR A 38 -8.06 16.59 1.52
N VAL A 39 -8.37 15.38 1.06
CA VAL A 39 -9.67 14.75 1.33
C VAL A 39 -9.43 13.40 1.97
N LYS A 40 -10.18 13.12 3.04
CA LYS A 40 -10.23 11.80 3.68
C LYS A 40 -11.51 11.10 3.27
N VAL A 41 -11.37 9.91 2.73
CA VAL A 41 -12.45 9.08 2.20
C VAL A 41 -12.47 7.77 2.98
N LEU A 42 -13.63 7.42 3.54
CA LEU A 42 -13.87 6.11 4.12
C LEU A 42 -14.36 5.17 3.03
N LEU A 43 -13.62 4.08 2.81
CA LEU A 43 -13.92 3.01 1.87
C LEU A 43 -14.56 1.82 2.60
N ARG A 44 -15.56 1.22 1.96
CA ARG A 44 -16.32 0.05 2.42
C ARG A 44 -16.42 -0.97 1.28
N PRO A 45 -15.33 -1.69 0.97
CA PRO A 45 -15.37 -2.72 -0.07
C PRO A 45 -16.48 -3.74 0.20
N LYS A 46 -17.27 -4.05 -0.82
CA LYS A 46 -18.35 -5.06 -0.73
C LYS A 46 -17.89 -6.47 -1.13
N SER A 47 -16.76 -6.58 -1.81
CA SER A 47 -16.22 -7.83 -2.36
C SER A 47 -14.69 -7.91 -2.18
N GLY A 48 -14.14 -9.08 -2.50
CA GLY A 48 -12.72 -9.38 -2.34
C GLY A 48 -12.31 -9.68 -0.89
N TYR A 49 -11.01 -9.85 -0.67
CA TYR A 49 -10.45 -10.28 0.62
C TYR A 49 -10.65 -9.25 1.75
N ASN A 50 -10.83 -7.98 1.39
CA ASN A 50 -11.04 -6.87 2.32
C ASN A 50 -12.53 -6.47 2.43
N ALA A 51 -13.46 -7.30 1.92
CA ALA A 51 -14.89 -7.06 2.05
C ALA A 51 -15.31 -6.90 3.52
N HIS A 52 -16.35 -6.11 3.77
CA HIS A 52 -16.90 -5.84 5.12
C HIS A 52 -15.99 -5.02 6.05
N GLY A 53 -14.78 -4.69 5.61
CA GLY A 53 -13.90 -3.76 6.31
C GLY A 53 -14.21 -2.30 6.02
N GLU A 54 -13.77 -1.45 6.94
CA GLU A 54 -13.75 0.01 6.76
C GLU A 54 -12.30 0.52 6.68
N PHE A 55 -11.97 1.24 5.60
CA PHE A 55 -10.61 1.73 5.39
C PHE A 55 -10.58 3.25 5.15
N LEU A 56 -9.77 3.96 5.93
CA LEU A 56 -9.64 5.41 5.82
C LEU A 56 -8.49 5.74 4.86
N LEU A 57 -8.86 6.29 3.70
CA LEU A 57 -7.96 6.75 2.64
C LEU A 57 -7.73 8.27 2.79
N THR A 58 -6.47 8.69 2.79
CA THR A 58 -6.06 10.10 2.70
C THR A 58 -5.54 10.38 1.30
N ILE A 59 -6.15 11.36 0.61
CA ILE A 59 -5.71 11.86 -0.70
C ILE A 59 -5.26 13.30 -0.51
N LYS A 60 -3.96 13.56 -0.70
CA LYS A 60 -3.35 14.88 -0.57
C LYS A 60 -2.86 15.39 -1.92
N CYS A 61 -3.47 16.46 -2.41
CA CYS A 61 -3.05 17.12 -3.63
C CYS A 61 -1.99 18.19 -3.34
N CYS A 62 -1.09 18.42 -4.28
CA CYS A 62 -0.17 19.56 -4.25
C CYS A 62 -0.68 20.70 -5.17
N PRO A 63 -0.12 21.92 -5.07
CA PRO A 63 -0.56 23.05 -5.90
C PRO A 63 -0.44 22.85 -7.41
N THR A 64 0.39 21.91 -7.86
CA THR A 64 0.57 21.58 -9.29
C THR A 64 -0.44 20.55 -9.82
N TYR A 65 -1.37 20.09 -8.98
CA TYR A 65 -2.50 19.27 -9.40
C TYR A 65 -3.34 19.95 -10.51
N PRO A 66 -3.82 19.22 -11.54
CA PRO A 66 -3.75 17.77 -11.72
C PRO A 66 -2.52 17.26 -12.48
N LYS A 67 -1.53 18.14 -12.79
CA LYS A 67 -0.33 17.71 -13.53
C LYS A 67 0.51 16.75 -12.71
N ALA A 68 0.71 17.05 -11.43
CA ALA A 68 1.32 16.12 -10.48
C ALA A 68 0.26 15.21 -9.86
N CYS A 69 0.64 13.97 -9.56
CA CYS A 69 -0.24 13.03 -8.87
C CYS A 69 -0.52 13.49 -7.43
N PRO A 70 -1.70 13.14 -6.88
CA PRO A 70 -1.89 13.22 -5.44
C PRO A 70 -0.99 12.22 -4.70
N ASP A 71 -0.65 12.54 -3.46
CA ASP A 71 -0.10 11.62 -2.48
C ASP A 71 -1.26 10.87 -1.83
N VAL A 72 -1.26 9.55 -1.95
CA VAL A 72 -2.34 8.66 -1.50
C VAL A 72 -1.81 7.77 -0.40
N SER A 73 -2.57 7.61 0.69
CA SER A 73 -2.18 6.75 1.80
C SER A 73 -3.37 6.20 2.56
N PHE A 74 -3.21 5.05 3.22
CA PHE A 74 -4.20 4.52 4.15
C PHE A 74 -3.81 4.89 5.58
N ASP A 75 -4.75 5.50 6.30
CA ASP A 75 -4.65 5.74 7.74
C ASP A 75 -5.03 4.47 8.53
N SER A 76 -5.80 3.56 7.92
CA SER A 76 -6.25 2.29 8.49
C SER A 76 -5.43 1.09 8.01
N PRO A 77 -5.19 0.08 8.86
CA PRO A 77 -4.50 -1.14 8.44
C PRO A 77 -5.22 -1.86 7.31
N ILE A 78 -4.49 -2.21 6.27
CA ILE A 78 -4.99 -3.02 5.15
C ILE A 78 -3.90 -4.01 4.76
N PHE A 79 -4.28 -5.26 4.53
CA PHE A 79 -3.37 -6.27 3.98
C PHE A 79 -3.62 -6.40 2.49
N HIS A 80 -2.72 -5.87 1.67
CA HIS A 80 -2.89 -5.88 0.23
C HIS A 80 -1.55 -5.81 -0.53
N PRO A 81 -1.34 -6.61 -1.60
CA PRO A 81 -0.07 -6.67 -2.33
C PRO A 81 0.21 -5.42 -3.19
N ASN A 82 -0.83 -4.75 -3.69
CA ASN A 82 -0.69 -3.56 -4.55
C ASN A 82 -1.60 -2.47 -4.03
N ILE A 83 -1.08 -1.42 -3.44
CA ILE A 83 -1.94 -0.37 -2.87
C ILE A 83 -1.91 0.90 -3.73
N ASP A 84 -0.90 1.07 -4.57
CA ASP A 84 -0.63 2.29 -5.34
C ASP A 84 -1.25 2.22 -6.75
N PRO A 85 -2.34 2.97 -7.04
CA PRO A 85 -2.94 3.04 -8.37
C PRO A 85 -2.15 3.97 -9.31
N GLU A 86 -2.08 3.65 -10.61
CA GLU A 86 -1.44 4.51 -11.61
C GLU A 86 -2.20 5.84 -11.79
N TRP A 87 -1.49 6.97 -11.76
CA TRP A 87 -2.07 8.30 -11.98
C TRP A 87 -1.80 8.85 -13.39
N ARG A 88 -2.82 9.48 -13.97
CA ARG A 88 -2.70 10.35 -15.15
C ARG A 88 -3.42 11.66 -14.91
N SER A 89 -2.91 12.74 -15.49
CA SER A 89 -3.48 14.10 -15.31
C SER A 89 -4.88 14.27 -15.90
N CYS A 90 -5.38 13.29 -16.67
CA CYS A 90 -6.77 13.22 -17.11
C CYS A 90 -7.72 12.61 -16.07
N TYR A 91 -7.23 11.85 -15.08
CA TYR A 91 -8.07 11.19 -14.06
C TYR A 91 -8.47 12.13 -12.94
N CYS A 92 -9.75 12.17 -12.58
CA CYS A 92 -10.28 12.98 -11.48
C CYS A 92 -10.15 12.32 -10.10
N LEU A 93 -10.44 13.05 -9.02
CA LEU A 93 -10.48 12.47 -7.66
C LEU A 93 -11.45 11.28 -7.57
N MET A 94 -12.57 11.32 -8.32
CA MET A 94 -13.51 10.19 -8.38
C MET A 94 -12.88 8.96 -9.04
N ASP A 95 -12.16 9.15 -10.15
CA ASP A 95 -11.47 8.05 -10.84
C ASP A 95 -10.44 7.40 -9.92
N LEU A 96 -9.75 8.19 -9.11
CA LEU A 96 -8.83 7.69 -8.10
C LEU A 96 -9.53 6.84 -7.05
N VAL A 97 -10.67 7.29 -6.49
CA VAL A 97 -11.43 6.51 -5.49
C VAL A 97 -11.89 5.18 -6.10
N LYS A 98 -12.41 5.19 -7.33
CA LYS A 98 -12.81 3.98 -8.05
C LYS A 98 -11.63 3.05 -8.32
N ALA A 99 -10.49 3.59 -8.73
CA ALA A 99 -9.28 2.82 -8.95
C ALA A 99 -8.77 2.16 -7.67
N VAL A 100 -8.81 2.86 -6.53
CA VAL A 100 -8.44 2.28 -5.23
C VAL A 100 -9.40 1.15 -4.85
N LEU A 101 -10.72 1.34 -4.97
CA LEU A 101 -11.70 0.27 -4.72
C LEU A 101 -11.47 -0.94 -5.63
N TYR A 102 -11.21 -0.71 -6.92
CA TYR A 102 -10.91 -1.76 -7.88
C TYR A 102 -9.66 -2.56 -7.49
N VAL A 103 -8.60 -1.87 -7.08
CA VAL A 103 -7.35 -2.50 -6.67
C VAL A 103 -7.57 -3.34 -5.41
N ILE A 104 -8.32 -2.85 -4.42
CA ILE A 104 -8.66 -3.60 -3.20
C ILE A 104 -9.43 -4.89 -3.52
N ASP A 105 -10.36 -4.82 -4.49
CA ASP A 105 -11.15 -5.98 -4.93
C ASP A 105 -10.29 -6.99 -5.71
N ARG A 106 -9.31 -6.50 -6.49
CA ARG A 106 -8.51 -7.30 -7.43
C ARG A 106 -7.01 -7.10 -7.23
N PRO A 107 -6.44 -7.79 -6.22
CA PRO A 107 -5.00 -7.77 -6.01
C PRO A 107 -4.23 -8.32 -7.23
N ALA A 108 -3.16 -7.64 -7.62
CA ALA A 108 -2.25 -8.03 -8.70
C ALA A 108 -1.00 -8.73 -8.15
N PHE A 109 -1.07 -10.05 -8.03
CA PHE A 109 -0.03 -10.88 -7.40
C PHE A 109 1.31 -10.88 -8.14
N ASP A 110 1.31 -10.66 -9.45
CA ASP A 110 2.51 -10.78 -10.29
C ASP A 110 3.48 -9.60 -10.14
N SER A 111 3.07 -8.52 -9.47
CA SER A 111 3.88 -7.30 -9.32
C SER A 111 3.59 -6.57 -8.01
N PRO A 112 3.83 -7.20 -6.84
CA PRO A 112 3.51 -6.61 -5.55
C PRO A 112 4.37 -5.36 -5.32
N ASN A 113 3.71 -4.23 -5.03
CA ASN A 113 4.39 -2.98 -4.67
C ASN A 113 4.43 -2.72 -3.15
N ASN A 114 3.76 -3.57 -2.37
CA ASN A 114 3.80 -3.57 -0.92
C ASN A 114 4.52 -4.83 -0.39
N ARG A 115 5.73 -4.66 0.16
CA ARG A 115 6.50 -5.77 0.75
C ARG A 115 5.77 -6.51 1.87
N PHE A 116 4.92 -5.83 2.64
CA PHE A 116 4.17 -6.48 3.71
C PHE A 116 3.08 -7.41 3.14
N GLY A 117 2.40 -6.95 2.08
CA GLY A 117 1.41 -7.73 1.34
C GLY A 117 1.99 -8.74 0.34
N ALA A 118 3.30 -8.72 0.10
CA ALA A 118 3.96 -9.67 -0.80
C ALA A 118 3.93 -11.08 -0.20
N LEU A 119 3.34 -12.02 -0.93
CA LEU A 119 3.21 -13.42 -0.54
C LEU A 119 3.96 -14.30 -1.54
N LYS A 120 4.52 -15.40 -1.05
CA LYS A 120 5.05 -16.47 -1.91
C LYS A 120 3.92 -17.34 -2.43
N ASP A 121 2.93 -17.59 -1.58
CA ASP A 121 1.73 -18.35 -1.90
C ASP A 121 0.48 -17.45 -1.80
N PRO A 122 -0.22 -17.20 -2.92
CA PRO A 122 -1.47 -16.45 -2.93
C PRO A 122 -2.57 -17.06 -2.04
N ALA A 123 -2.53 -18.37 -1.74
CA ALA A 123 -3.52 -19.01 -0.87
C ALA A 123 -3.50 -18.45 0.56
N GLN A 124 -2.35 -17.94 1.01
CA GLN A 124 -2.21 -17.33 2.35
C GLN A 124 -2.87 -15.94 2.45
N LEU A 125 -3.35 -15.36 1.35
CA LEU A 125 -3.88 -14.00 1.35
C LEU A 125 -5.17 -13.87 2.17
N SER A 126 -6.09 -14.82 2.03
CA SER A 126 -7.35 -14.80 2.78
C SER A 126 -7.08 -14.84 4.28
N THR A 127 -6.27 -15.81 4.73
CA THR A 127 -5.90 -16.00 6.13
C THR A 127 -5.16 -14.77 6.68
N ASN A 128 -4.14 -14.27 5.98
CA ASN A 128 -3.40 -13.08 6.44
C ASN A 128 -4.26 -11.82 6.46
N THR A 129 -5.17 -11.66 5.49
CA THR A 129 -6.10 -10.52 5.47
C THR A 129 -7.06 -10.61 6.65
N ALA A 130 -7.67 -11.77 6.89
CA ALA A 130 -8.57 -11.99 8.03
C ALA A 130 -7.87 -11.73 9.37
N ARG A 131 -6.62 -12.21 9.54
CA ARG A 131 -5.81 -11.95 10.74
C ARG A 131 -5.52 -10.47 10.95
N VAL A 132 -5.08 -9.75 9.90
CA VAL A 132 -4.85 -8.30 9.99
C VAL A 132 -6.13 -7.57 10.38
N LEU A 133 -7.27 -7.92 9.78
CA LEU A 133 -8.57 -7.31 10.08
C LEU A 133 -9.05 -7.66 11.51
N ALA A 134 -8.70 -8.84 12.01
CA ALA A 134 -8.95 -9.26 13.39
C ALA A 134 -7.98 -8.63 14.41
N GLY A 135 -6.93 -7.94 13.97
CA GLY A 135 -5.89 -7.39 14.85
C GLY A 135 -4.95 -8.45 15.43
N LEU A 136 -4.82 -9.58 14.74
CA LEU A 136 -3.89 -10.66 15.05
C LEU A 136 -2.53 -10.41 14.39
N PRO A 137 -1.44 -11.01 14.91
CA PRO A 137 -0.14 -10.89 14.29
C PRO A 137 -0.12 -11.53 12.90
N VAL A 138 0.58 -10.88 11.97
CA VAL A 138 0.94 -11.40 10.64
C VAL A 138 2.36 -10.94 10.33
N LYS A 139 3.26 -11.88 10.01
CA LYS A 139 4.69 -11.62 9.75
C LYS A 139 5.35 -10.82 10.88
N GLY A 140 5.05 -11.19 12.13
CA GLY A 140 5.56 -10.52 13.32
C GLY A 140 5.02 -9.11 13.58
N ARG A 141 4.03 -8.63 12.80
CA ARG A 141 3.40 -7.32 12.99
C ARG A 141 1.96 -7.46 13.45
N ARG A 142 1.57 -6.66 14.44
CA ARG A 142 0.19 -6.56 14.91
C ARG A 142 -0.35 -5.16 14.61
N PHE A 143 -1.58 -5.09 14.14
CA PHE A 143 -2.27 -3.83 13.84
C PHE A 143 -3.56 -3.71 14.66
N PRO A 144 -4.09 -2.50 14.87
CA PRO A 144 -5.43 -2.34 15.42
C PRO A 144 -6.47 -3.07 14.55
N PRO A 145 -7.45 -3.76 15.16
CA PRO A 145 -8.48 -4.48 14.41
C PRO A 145 -9.38 -3.54 13.61
N ASN A 146 -9.82 -4.01 12.45
CA ASN A 146 -10.87 -3.35 11.68
C ASN A 146 -12.22 -3.64 12.34
N ARG A 147 -12.80 -2.63 13.01
CA ARG A 147 -14.02 -2.82 13.82
C ARG A 147 -15.21 -3.29 13.01
N ALA A 148 -15.42 -2.75 11.81
CA ALA A 148 -16.52 -3.14 10.94
C ALA A 148 -16.39 -4.61 10.52
N TRP A 149 -15.20 -5.01 10.07
CA TRP A 149 -14.94 -6.40 9.71
C TRP A 149 -15.08 -7.34 10.90
N LEU A 150 -14.54 -6.97 12.07
CA LEU A 150 -14.59 -7.80 13.28
C LEU A 150 -16.03 -8.03 13.76
N GLN A 151 -16.88 -6.99 13.67
CA GLN A 151 -18.31 -7.11 14.00
C GLN A 151 -19.02 -8.05 13.02
N TRP A 152 -18.76 -7.90 11.71
CA TRP A 152 -19.30 -8.79 10.69
C TRP A 152 -18.83 -10.24 10.89
N ALA A 153 -17.54 -10.46 11.11
CA ALA A 153 -16.95 -11.79 11.28
C ALA A 153 -17.52 -12.50 12.53
N ARG A 154 -17.73 -11.77 13.64
CA ARG A 154 -18.41 -12.30 14.83
C ARG A 154 -19.83 -12.76 14.55
N ALA A 155 -20.60 -11.94 13.81
CA ALA A 155 -21.98 -12.24 13.49
C ALA A 155 -22.12 -13.44 12.53
N ASN A 156 -21.09 -13.75 11.74
CA ASN A 156 -21.11 -14.80 10.73
C ASN A 156 -20.23 -16.02 11.10
N GLY A 157 -19.61 -16.03 12.29
CA GLY A 157 -18.72 -17.13 12.70
C GLY A 157 -17.43 -17.24 11.87
N CYS A 158 -16.94 -16.14 11.31
CA CYS A 158 -15.77 -16.09 10.42
C CYS A 158 -14.49 -15.57 11.11
N LEU A 159 -14.41 -15.63 12.44
CA LEU A 159 -13.19 -15.25 13.14
C LEU A 159 -12.08 -16.29 12.90
N PRO A 160 -10.81 -15.86 12.71
CA PRO A 160 -9.67 -16.79 12.66
C PRO A 160 -9.61 -17.67 13.91
N THR A 161 -9.29 -18.95 13.75
CA THR A 161 -9.20 -19.89 14.88
C THR A 161 -7.81 -19.86 15.52
N ARG A 162 -7.72 -20.34 16.76
CA ARG A 162 -6.44 -20.44 17.50
C ARG A 162 -5.43 -21.38 16.83
N GLU A 163 -5.90 -22.35 16.03
CA GLU A 163 -5.04 -23.30 15.32
C GLU A 163 -4.22 -22.58 14.24
N GLU A 164 -4.86 -21.70 13.47
CA GLU A 164 -4.17 -20.83 12.51
C GLU A 164 -3.17 -19.90 13.22
N GLU A 165 -3.42 -19.51 14.48
CA GLU A 165 -2.47 -18.72 15.28
C GLU A 165 -1.20 -19.49 15.64
N MET A 166 -1.33 -20.79 15.96
CA MET A 166 -0.19 -21.63 16.35
C MET A 166 0.67 -22.00 15.14
N GLU A 167 0.07 -22.27 13.98
CA GLU A 167 0.81 -22.62 12.75
C GLU A 167 1.80 -21.53 12.32
N GLU A 168 1.42 -20.25 12.39
CA GLU A 168 2.35 -19.15 12.05
C GLU A 168 3.51 -19.03 13.06
N VAL A 169 3.22 -19.22 14.36
CA VAL A 169 4.25 -19.18 15.40
C VAL A 169 5.23 -20.34 15.21
N GLU A 170 4.74 -21.53 14.89
CA GLU A 170 5.58 -22.68 14.56
C GLU A 170 6.40 -22.45 13.27
N GLU A 171 5.82 -21.86 12.23
CA GLU A 171 6.53 -21.54 10.99
C GLU A 171 7.64 -20.50 11.22
N GLU A 172 7.39 -19.47 12.03
CA GLU A 172 8.41 -18.49 12.42
C GLU A 172 9.51 -19.09 13.28
N LEU A 173 9.17 -20.00 14.20
CA LEU A 173 10.16 -20.73 15.00
C LEU A 173 11.06 -21.60 14.12
N ARG A 174 10.49 -22.38 13.19
CA ARG A 174 11.26 -23.17 12.23
C ARG A 174 12.21 -22.30 11.39
N LYS A 175 11.74 -21.16 10.87
CA LYS A 175 12.60 -20.22 10.11
C LYS A 175 13.75 -19.65 10.94
N ARG A 176 13.53 -19.40 12.22
CA ARG A 176 14.61 -18.96 13.13
C ARG A 176 15.62 -20.07 13.39
N GLU A 177 15.16 -21.31 13.57
CA GLU A 177 16.04 -22.47 13.75
C GLU A 177 16.90 -22.73 12.51
N ASP A 178 16.33 -22.64 11.30
CA ASP A 178 17.07 -22.78 10.03
C ASP A 178 18.16 -21.70 9.85
N LEU A 179 17.90 -20.46 10.30
CA LEU A 179 18.89 -19.37 10.26
C LEU A 179 20.05 -19.59 11.24
N VAL A 180 19.78 -20.18 12.40
CA VAL A 180 20.81 -20.51 13.40
C VAL A 180 21.67 -21.67 12.93
N GLN A 181 21.09 -22.67 12.25
CA GLN A 181 21.83 -23.81 11.69
C GLN A 181 22.75 -23.40 10.52
N ASN A 182 22.31 -22.48 9.66
CA ASN A 182 23.10 -22.00 8.52
C ASN A 182 24.24 -21.04 8.88
N TRP A 183 24.27 -20.50 10.11
CA TRP A 183 25.39 -19.66 10.57
C TRP A 183 26.50 -20.44 11.28
N GLY A 184 26.29 -21.75 11.50
CA GLY A 184 27.27 -22.65 12.13
C GLY A 184 28.36 -23.19 11.20
N ASP A 185 28.26 -22.95 9.90
CA ASP A 185 29.17 -23.54 8.91
C ASP A 185 29.80 -22.46 8.02
N GLY A 186 31.05 -22.09 8.30
CA GLY A 186 31.89 -21.34 7.36
C GLY A 186 32.55 -20.05 7.87
N VAL A 187 33.45 -20.16 8.86
CA VAL A 187 34.64 -19.28 8.89
C VAL A 187 35.86 -20.18 8.79
N ASN A 188 36.26 -20.48 7.56
CA ASN A 188 37.61 -20.91 7.26
C ASN A 188 38.26 -19.76 6.50
N VAL A 189 39.18 -19.05 7.15
CA VAL A 189 39.97 -17.98 6.55
C VAL A 189 41.21 -18.61 5.93
N PRO A 190 41.45 -18.48 4.61
CA PRO A 190 42.79 -18.58 4.08
C PRO A 190 43.35 -17.17 3.85
N ALA A 191 44.55 -16.97 4.40
CA ALA A 191 45.43 -15.86 4.11
C ALA A 191 46.02 -15.94 2.68
N THR A 192 46.66 -14.85 2.26
CA THR A 192 47.44 -14.58 1.01
C THR A 192 46.57 -14.17 -0.20
N ASN A 193 46.86 -13.11 -0.98
CA ASN A 193 48.13 -12.42 -1.29
C ASN A 193 47.93 -10.91 -1.58
N MET A 194 48.97 -10.13 -1.26
CA MET A 194 49.19 -8.74 -1.71
C MET A 194 49.75 -8.68 -3.14
N GLY A 195 49.42 -7.60 -3.86
CA GLY A 195 49.92 -7.22 -5.19
C GLY A 195 48.74 -7.04 -6.15
N SER A 196 48.52 -5.92 -6.84
CA SER A 196 49.41 -4.85 -7.30
C SER A 196 48.58 -3.60 -7.62
N GLU A 197 49.23 -2.45 -7.59
CA GLU A 197 48.71 -1.10 -7.88
C GLU A 197 48.26 -0.97 -9.35
N ASP A 198 47.22 -0.16 -9.61
CA ASP A 198 47.23 0.77 -10.73
C ASP A 198 46.28 1.97 -10.56
N LYS A 199 46.74 3.09 -11.12
CA LYS A 199 46.42 4.48 -10.80
C LYS A 199 45.21 5.07 -11.56
N VAL A 200 44.54 6.01 -10.87
CA VAL A 200 44.12 7.37 -11.33
C VAL A 200 43.39 7.50 -12.68
N ASN A 201 42.15 8.02 -12.70
CA ASN A 201 41.92 9.42 -13.09
C ASN A 201 40.53 9.99 -12.76
N ARG A 202 40.52 11.24 -12.28
CA ARG A 202 39.39 12.17 -12.32
C ARG A 202 39.42 12.88 -13.67
N ASP A 203 38.27 13.03 -14.31
CA ASP A 203 37.82 14.26 -14.98
C ASP A 203 36.39 14.04 -15.50
N SER A 204 35.39 14.79 -15.04
CA SER A 204 35.01 16.16 -15.46
C SER A 204 34.10 16.16 -16.69
N ASN A 205 32.96 16.86 -16.54
CA ASN A 205 31.96 17.25 -17.54
C ASN A 205 30.92 16.23 -18.04
N CYS A 206 29.67 16.40 -17.59
CA CYS A 206 28.57 16.48 -18.53
C CYS A 206 27.50 17.49 -18.05
N VAL A 207 27.57 18.68 -18.63
CA VAL A 207 26.52 19.70 -18.62
C VAL A 207 25.35 19.20 -19.47
N ASN A 208 24.15 19.22 -18.88
CA ASN A 208 22.82 19.26 -19.51
C ASN A 208 22.67 18.68 -20.92
N LYS A 209 22.18 17.45 -21.03
CA LYS A 209 21.26 17.04 -22.10
C LYS A 209 20.20 16.05 -21.59
N SER A 210 19.00 16.59 -21.43
CA SER A 210 17.69 15.99 -21.75
C SER A 210 17.19 14.73 -21.03
N CYS A 211 15.90 14.82 -20.64
CA CYS A 211 15.01 13.73 -20.26
C CYS A 211 15.42 12.89 -19.04
N LYS A 212 15.42 13.56 -17.88
CA LYS A 212 15.15 12.90 -16.61
C LYS A 212 13.70 12.40 -16.59
N ILE A 213 13.48 11.23 -17.19
CA ILE A 213 12.48 10.26 -16.75
C ILE A 213 12.92 9.84 -15.34
N LEU A 214 12.67 10.71 -14.36
CA LEU A 214 12.92 10.42 -12.95
C LEU A 214 11.65 9.81 -12.38
N GLN A 215 11.70 8.47 -12.29
CA GLN A 215 11.23 7.65 -11.18
C GLN A 215 10.14 8.27 -10.29
N TRP A 216 8.90 7.85 -10.48
CA TRP A 216 7.84 8.02 -9.50
C TRP A 216 7.58 6.66 -8.85
N LYS A 217 8.18 6.44 -7.67
CA LYS A 217 7.74 5.44 -6.69
C LYS A 217 6.97 6.21 -5.61
N CYS A 218 5.68 6.46 -5.82
CA CYS A 218 4.87 7.13 -4.81
C CYS A 218 4.38 6.08 -3.82
N ALA A 219 5.16 5.88 -2.76
CA ALA A 219 4.86 4.97 -1.70
C ALA A 219 3.57 5.39 -0.98
N ILE A 220 2.54 4.54 -1.00
CA ILE A 220 1.62 4.49 0.13
C ILE A 220 2.45 4.12 1.35
N LYS A 221 2.76 5.14 2.14
CA LYS A 221 3.40 5.00 3.43
C LYS A 221 2.31 4.63 4.41
N TYR A 222 2.36 3.42 4.94
CA TYR A 222 1.70 3.12 6.20
C TYR A 222 2.27 4.07 7.27
N ARG A 223 1.47 5.03 7.73
CA ARG A 223 1.81 5.84 8.90
C ARG A 223 1.38 5.08 10.16
N TYR A 224 2.04 3.97 10.49
CA TYR A 224 1.92 3.40 11.83
C TYR A 224 3.10 3.88 12.66
N PHE A 225 2.81 4.84 13.54
CA PHE A 225 3.64 5.10 14.69
C PHE A 225 3.61 3.85 15.58
N THR A 226 4.80 3.33 15.87
CA THR A 226 5.08 2.48 17.02
C THR A 226 4.46 3.11 18.27
N LEU A 227 3.43 2.47 18.81
CA LEU A 227 3.08 2.62 20.21
C LEU A 227 3.25 1.23 20.83
N LEU A 228 4.28 1.18 21.68
CA LEU A 228 4.69 0.11 22.57
C LEU A 228 3.54 -0.33 23.47
#